data_AF-A0A3P6SNR6-F1
#
_entry.id   AF-A0A3P6SNR6-F1
#
_cell.length_a   1.000
_cell.length_b   1.000
_cell.length_c   1.000
_cell.angle_alpha   90.00
_cell.angle_beta   90.00
_cell.angle_gamma   90.00
#
_symmetry.space_group_name_H-M   'P 1'
#
loop_
_entity.id
_entity.type
_entity.pdbx_description
1 polymer ?
#
loop_
_entity_poly.entity_id
_entity_poly.type
_entity_poly.pdbx_seq_one_letter_code
_entity_poly.pdbx_strand_id
1 'polypeptide(L)'
;MLQVFDFISRRLGGTDYVELFNALQWLHLLSRLEISIPLNLLLENFGTALKGLPAMEIPELGQNDLEEEDVSIHIVIIDILVLQVAP
;
A
#
# COMPACT_ATOMS: atom_id res chain seq x y z
N MET A 1 -17.32 -4.50 -4.89
CA MET A 1 -16.03 -5.14 -4.56
C MET A 1 -15.03 -4.97 -5.71
N LEU A 2 -15.33 -5.44 -6.94
CA LEU A 2 -14.45 -5.23 -8.12
C LEU A 2 -14.09 -3.75 -8.38
N GLN A 3 -15.05 -2.84 -8.31
CA GLN A 3 -14.81 -1.41 -8.55
C GLN A 3 -13.86 -0.75 -7.52
N VAL A 4 -13.91 -1.18 -6.26
CA VAL A 4 -13.00 -0.68 -5.20
C VAL A 4 -11.60 -1.19 -5.45
N PHE A 5 -11.48 -2.45 -5.87
CA PHE A 5 -10.20 -3.06 -6.17
C PHE A 5 -9.54 -2.46 -7.42
N ASP A 6 -10.31 -2.22 -8.49
CA ASP A 6 -9.84 -1.51 -9.69
C ASP A 6 -9.37 -0.09 -9.34
N PHE A 7 -10.10 0.59 -8.46
CA PHE A 7 -9.78 1.94 -8.00
C PHE A 7 -8.47 1.99 -7.19
N ILE A 8 -8.22 0.99 -6.34
CA ILE A 8 -6.95 0.85 -5.59
C ILE A 8 -5.81 0.48 -6.54
N SER A 9 -6.01 -0.50 -7.42
CA SER A 9 -4.98 -0.99 -8.35
C SER A 9 -4.48 0.11 -9.28
N ARG A 10 -5.37 0.98 -9.77
CA ARG A 10 -4.99 2.15 -10.60
C ARG A 10 -4.06 3.12 -9.87
N ARG A 11 -4.26 3.33 -8.57
CA ARG A 11 -3.40 4.21 -7.75
C ARG A 11 -2.08 3.56 -7.38
N LEU A 12 -2.09 2.25 -7.11
CA LEU A 12 -0.86 1.48 -6.89
C LEU A 12 0.04 1.45 -8.13
N GLY A 13 -0.54 1.52 -9.33
CA GLY A 13 0.20 1.63 -10.60
C GLY A 13 0.46 3.07 -11.07
N GLY A 14 0.13 4.07 -10.27
CA GLY A 14 0.32 5.48 -10.60
C GLY A 14 1.76 5.97 -10.42
N THR A 15 1.96 7.26 -10.65
CA THR A 15 3.26 7.95 -10.44
C THR A 15 3.21 8.95 -9.28
N ASP A 16 2.07 9.08 -8.62
CA ASP A 16 1.87 9.99 -7.49
C ASP A 16 2.07 9.23 -6.17
N TYR A 17 3.06 9.66 -5.39
CA TYR A 17 3.40 9.04 -4.11
C TYR A 17 2.25 9.09 -3.10
N VAL A 18 1.56 10.23 -3.02
CA VAL A 18 0.47 10.44 -2.06
C VAL A 18 -0.72 9.57 -2.42
N GLU A 19 -1.06 9.45 -3.69
CA GLU A 19 -2.11 8.54 -4.14
C GLU A 19 -1.76 7.07 -3.89
N LEU A 20 -0.51 6.68 -4.14
CA LEU A 20 -0.03 5.33 -3.85
C LEU A 20 -0.09 5.03 -2.35
N PHE A 21 0.39 5.95 -1.51
CA PHE A 21 0.37 5.80 -0.05
C PHE A 21 -1.06 5.66 0.48
N ASN A 22 -1.97 6.52 0.04
CA ASN A 22 -3.39 6.44 0.38
C ASN A 22 -4.02 5.10 -0.06
N ALA A 23 -3.67 4.61 -1.24
CA ALA A 23 -4.16 3.33 -1.75
C ALA A 23 -3.67 2.15 -0.89
N LEU A 24 -2.42 2.18 -0.43
CA LEU A 24 -1.88 1.18 0.49
C LEU A 24 -2.57 1.23 1.86
N GLN A 25 -2.85 2.41 2.40
CA GLN A 25 -3.60 2.53 3.66
C GLN A 25 -5.04 1.98 3.53
N TRP A 26 -5.72 2.24 2.42
CA TRP A 26 -7.03 1.63 2.17
C TRP A 26 -6.95 0.12 2.04
N LEU A 27 -5.93 -0.41 1.36
CA LEU A 27 -5.73 -1.85 1.23
C LEU A 27 -5.42 -2.53 2.57
N HIS A 28 -4.69 -1.84 3.44
CA HIS A 28 -4.44 -2.25 4.83
C HIS A 28 -5.73 -2.32 5.64
N LEU A 29 -6.55 -1.27 5.60
CA LEU A 29 -7.86 -1.25 6.25
C LEU A 29 -8.78 -2.37 5.74
N LEU A 30 -8.83 -2.60 4.42
CA LEU A 30 -9.63 -3.67 3.83
C LEU A 30 -9.16 -5.05 4.29
N SER A 31 -7.85 -5.27 4.38
CA SER A 31 -7.26 -6.52 4.89
C SER A 31 -7.66 -6.79 6.34
N ARG A 32 -7.80 -5.75 7.17
CA ARG A 32 -8.24 -5.85 8.57
C ARG A 32 -9.75 -6.10 8.73
N LEU A 33 -10.55 -5.82 7.72
CA LEU A 33 -12.01 -6.04 7.72
C LEU A 33 -12.39 -7.46 7.25
N GLU A 34 -11.44 -8.40 7.25
CA GLU A 34 -11.61 -9.80 6.80
C GLU A 34 -12.11 -9.92 5.36
N ILE A 35 -11.93 -8.88 4.54
CA ILE A 35 -12.22 -8.96 3.11
C ILE A 35 -11.10 -9.78 2.48
N SER A 36 -11.41 -11.01 2.07
CA SER A 36 -10.45 -11.88 1.42
C SER A 36 -10.03 -11.30 0.07
N ILE A 37 -8.76 -10.92 -0.04
CA ILE A 37 -8.14 -10.47 -1.28
C ILE A 37 -7.18 -11.57 -1.74
N PRO A 38 -7.29 -12.07 -3.00
CA PRO A 38 -6.37 -13.07 -3.49
C PRO A 38 -4.91 -12.61 -3.40
N LEU A 39 -4.07 -13.41 -2.72
CA LEU A 39 -2.66 -13.09 -2.46
C LEU A 39 -1.88 -12.79 -3.75
N ASN A 40 -2.13 -13.54 -4.83
CA ASN A 40 -1.47 -13.33 -6.12
C ASN A 40 -1.70 -11.90 -6.65
N LEU A 41 -2.91 -11.37 -6.46
CA LEU A 41 -3.30 -10.06 -6.98
C LEU A 41 -2.87 -8.91 -6.03
N LEU A 42 -2.61 -9.20 -4.75
CA LEU A 42 -1.83 -8.31 -3.89
C LEU A 42 -0.37 -8.22 -4.34
N LEU A 43 0.27 -9.37 -4.57
CA LEU A 43 1.69 -9.44 -4.97
C LEU A 43 1.95 -8.75 -6.32
N GLU A 44 1.06 -8.92 -7.29
CA GLU A 44 1.15 -8.22 -8.60
C GLU A 44 1.08 -6.69 -8.44
N ASN A 45 0.15 -6.20 -7.62
CA ASN A 45 0.00 -4.78 -7.39
C ASN A 45 1.16 -4.19 -6.57
N PHE A 46 1.65 -4.90 -5.55
CA PHE A 46 2.85 -4.50 -4.82
C PHE A 46 4.08 -4.48 -5.71
N GLY A 47 4.26 -5.50 -6.56
CA GLY A 47 5.34 -5.53 -7.53
C GLY A 47 5.30 -4.34 -8.50
N THR A 48 4.10 -3.87 -8.86
CA THR A 48 3.92 -2.68 -9.70
C THR A 48 4.26 -1.40 -8.93
N ALA A 49 3.73 -1.23 -7.72
CA ALA A 49 4.00 -0.08 -6.86
C ALA A 49 5.50 0.08 -6.53
N LEU A 50 6.17 -1.02 -6.17
CA LEU A 50 7.60 -1.04 -5.85
C LEU A 50 8.50 -0.72 -7.05
N LYS A 51 8.07 -1.05 -8.28
CA LYS A 51 8.80 -0.67 -9.50
C LYS A 51 8.69 0.82 -9.81
N GLY A 52 7.55 1.44 -9.48
CA GLY A 52 7.32 2.87 -9.70
C GLY A 52 7.99 3.77 -8.67
N LEU A 53 8.15 3.28 -7.44
CA LEU A 53 8.69 4.01 -6.29
C LEU A 53 9.99 4.80 -6.56
N PRO A 54 11.03 4.24 -7.20
CA PRO A 54 12.27 4.98 -7.47
C PRO A 54 12.12 6.20 -8.38
N ALA A 55 11.02 6.29 -9.14
CA ALA A 55 10.74 7.40 -10.05
C ALA A 55 9.81 8.46 -9.44
N MET A 56 9.35 8.26 -8.20
CA MET A 56 8.43 9.19 -7.52
C MET A 56 9.19 10.19 -6.64
N GLU A 57 8.60 11.37 -6.44
CA GLU A 57 9.03 12.30 -5.41
C GLU A 57 8.57 11.77 -4.04
N ILE A 58 9.45 10.99 -3.40
CA ILE A 58 9.22 10.47 -2.06
C ILE A 58 9.56 11.60 -1.06
N PRO A 59 8.62 12.03 -0.20
CA PRO A 59 8.91 13.00 0.84
C PRO A 59 10.05 12.51 1.72
N GLU A 60 10.99 13.39 2.07
CA GLU A 60 11.97 13.08 3.09
C GLU A 60 11.23 12.85 4.41
N LEU A 61 11.50 11.72 5.07
CA LEU A 61 10.98 11.46 6.41
C LEU A 61 11.45 12.60 7.32
N GLY A 62 10.52 13.43 7.78
CA GLY A 62 10.83 14.52 8.69
C GLY A 62 11.53 13.95 9.94
N GLN A 63 12.72 14.46 10.27
CA GLN A 63 13.50 14.08 11.46
C GLN A 63 12.84 14.48 12.79
N ASN A 64 11.53 14.74 12.82
CA ASN A 64 10.79 15.05 14.03
C ASN A 64 10.11 13.77 14.52
N ASP A 65 10.79 13.09 15.45
CA ASP A 65 10.36 11.86 16.14
C ASP A 65 9.08 12.03 17.02
N LEU A 66 8.29 13.10 16.82
CA LEU A 66 7.16 13.50 17.68
C LEU A 66 5.86 13.82 16.91
N GLU A 67 5.87 13.81 15.57
CA GLU A 67 4.64 13.93 14.78
C GLU A 67 4.21 12.52 14.31
N GLU A 68 2.91 12.21 14.44
CA GLU A 68 2.35 10.88 14.23
C GLU A 68 2.65 10.32 12.82
N GLU A 69 3.63 9.41 12.79
CA GLU A 69 3.62 8.12 12.06
C GLU A 69 3.27 8.13 10.56
N ASP A 70 4.08 8.79 9.73
CA ASP A 70 4.21 8.35 8.33
C ASP A 70 5.00 7.03 8.29
N VAL A 71 4.28 5.92 8.51
CA VAL A 71 4.81 4.56 8.40
C VAL A 71 5.31 4.36 6.97
N SER A 72 6.60 4.02 6.80
CA SER A 72 7.16 3.76 5.47
C SER A 72 6.30 2.78 4.67
N ILE A 73 6.11 3.05 3.38
CA ILE A 73 5.37 2.17 2.45
C ILE A 73 5.80 0.70 2.58
N HIS A 74 7.09 0.44 2.78
CA HIS A 74 7.63 -0.91 2.96
C HIS A 74 7.00 -1.62 4.17
N ILE A 75 6.77 -0.90 5.27
CA ILE A 75 6.17 -1.44 6.50
C ILE A 75 4.70 -1.74 6.25
N VAL A 76 3.95 -0.86 5.58
CA VAL A 76 2.54 -1.08 5.23
C VAL A 76 2.37 -2.32 4.34
N ILE A 77 3.23 -2.49 3.34
CA ILE A 77 3.21 -3.66 2.46
C ILE A 77 3.49 -4.95 3.25
N ILE A 78 4.50 -4.93 4.14
CA ILE A 78 4.84 -6.10 4.97
C ILE A 78 3.66 -6.47 5.88
N ASP A 79 3.02 -5.50 6.53
CA ASP A 79 1.91 -5.77 7.44
C ASP A 79 0.69 -6.36 6.71
N ILE A 80 0.37 -5.85 5.51
CA ILE A 80 -0.67 -6.45 4.66
C ILE A 80 -0.33 -7.91 4.32
N LEU A 81 0.92 -8.20 3.96
CA LEU A 81 1.32 -9.59 3.64
C LEU A 81 1.23 -10.51 4.85
N VAL A 82 1.62 -10.04 6.04
CA VAL A 82 1.50 -10.80 7.29
C VAL A 82 0.03 -11.14 7.59
N LEU A 83 -0.87 -10.16 7.43
CA LEU A 83 -2.32 -10.38 7.65
C LEU A 83 -2.93 -11.43 6.72
N GLN A 84 -2.35 -11.66 5.53
CA GLN A 84 -2.84 -12.68 4.61
C GLN A 84 -2.27 -14.08 4.85
N VAL A 85 -1.16 -14.19 5.59
CA VAL A 85 -0.47 -15.46 5.90
C VAL A 85 -0.78 -15.94 7.33
N ALA A 86 -1.27 -15.03 8.18
CA ALA A 86 -1.74 -15.38 9.51
C ALA A 86 -2.95 -16.35 9.43
N PRO A 87 -2.95 -17.42 10.23
CA PRO A 87 -4.00 -18.44 10.24
C PRO A 87 -5.34 -17.95 10.81
#